data_AF-A0A8J4YDG6-F1
#
_entry.id   AF-A0A8J4YDG6-F1
#
_cell.length_a   1.000
_cell.length_b   1.000
_cell.length_c   1.000
_cell.angle_alpha   90.00
_cell.angle_beta   90.00
_cell.angle_gamma   90.00
#
_symmetry.space_group_name_H-M   'P 1'
#
loop_
_entity.id
_entity.type
_entity.pdbx_description
1 polymer ?
#
loop_
_entity_poly.entity_id
_entity_poly.type
_entity_poly.pdbx_seq_one_letter_code
_entity_poly.pdbx_strand_id
1 'polypeptide(L)'
;MSYDSMVGVSCLRSVWISQASSQQRRGRAGRCQPGICYHLFSRSRYSAMQLYQTPEILRTPLQELCLHTKLLAPANMPIADFLARAPEAPAFMVIRSAVQLLKSRTWTWETWTELGRTLTDARPPPPGPALPHPAAKMVSPPGAQSSTQC
;
A
#
# COMPACT_ATOMS: atom_id res chain seq x y z
N MET A 1 2.17 1.64 3.90
CA MET A 1 1.68 0.28 3.53
C MET A 1 2.88 -0.63 3.41
N SER A 2 2.81 -1.82 3.98
CA SER A 2 3.81 -2.89 3.83
C SER A 2 3.14 -4.10 3.20
N TYR A 3 3.76 -4.73 2.22
CA TYR A 3 3.25 -5.92 1.56
C TYR A 3 4.04 -7.15 2.02
N ASP A 4 3.32 -8.20 2.45
CA ASP A 4 3.90 -9.51 2.73
C ASP A 4 3.73 -10.41 1.49
N SER A 5 4.84 -10.74 0.85
CA SER A 5 4.85 -11.55 -0.38
C SER A 5 4.59 -13.04 -0.16
N MET A 6 4.76 -13.54 1.08
CA MET A 6 4.48 -14.95 1.40
C MET A 6 2.99 -15.16 1.64
N VAL A 7 2.34 -14.21 2.30
CA VAL A 7 0.91 -14.29 2.65
C VAL A 7 0.04 -13.62 1.56
N GLY A 8 0.61 -12.75 0.73
CA GLY A 8 -0.11 -12.04 -0.33
C GLY A 8 -1.00 -10.91 0.19
N VAL A 9 -0.72 -10.37 1.38
CA VAL A 9 -1.57 -9.40 2.06
C VAL A 9 -0.84 -8.05 2.19
N SER A 10 -1.58 -6.97 1.92
CA SER A 10 -1.14 -5.60 2.16
C SER A 10 -1.63 -5.11 3.53
N CYS A 11 -0.72 -4.57 4.33
CA CYS A 11 -1.01 -4.06 5.66
C CYS A 11 -0.81 -2.55 5.72
N LEU A 12 -1.79 -1.84 6.30
CA LEU A 12 -1.65 -0.44 6.67
C LEU A 12 -1.15 -0.37 8.11
N ARG A 13 0.06 0.17 8.30
CA ARG A 13 0.68 0.32 9.61
C ARG A 13 1.14 1.76 9.80
N SER A 14 0.91 2.30 10.99
CA SER A 14 1.51 3.56 11.42
C SER A 14 3.00 3.34 11.67
N VAL A 15 3.83 3.97 10.86
CA VAL A 15 5.29 3.91 10.96
C VAL A 15 5.85 5.32 11.10
N TRP A 16 7.05 5.42 11.65
CA TRP A 16 7.78 6.69 11.69
C TRP A 16 8.13 7.15 10.28
N ILE A 17 8.11 8.47 10.08
CA ILE A 17 8.51 9.09 8.82
C ILE A 17 10.04 9.03 8.66
N SER A 18 10.53 9.18 7.42
CA SER A 18 11.97 9.35 7.18
C SER A 18 12.43 10.76 7.54
N GLN A 19 13.74 10.92 7.70
CA GLN A 19 14.39 12.21 7.88
C GLN A 19 14.08 13.13 6.68
N ALA A 20 14.18 12.62 5.45
CA ALA A 20 13.81 13.37 4.24
C ALA A 20 12.35 13.85 4.26
N SER A 21 11.41 13.02 4.74
CA SER A 21 10.00 13.41 4.86
C SER A 21 9.80 14.51 5.90
N SER A 22 10.50 14.43 7.03
CA SER A 22 10.51 15.49 8.06
C SER A 22 11.01 16.82 7.49
N GLN A 23 12.10 16.79 6.72
CA GLN A 23 12.67 17.96 6.06
C GLN A 23 11.71 18.57 5.03
N GLN A 24 11.04 17.73 4.24
CA GLN A 24 10.00 18.17 3.31
C GLN A 24 8.84 18.89 4.02
N ARG A 25 8.40 18.38 5.18
CA ARG A 25 7.36 19.02 6.00
C ARG A 25 7.81 20.36 6.55
N ARG A 26 9.06 20.46 7.04
CA ARG A 26 9.65 21.74 7.46
C ARG A 26 9.62 22.77 6.33
N GLY A 27 9.93 22.36 5.10
CA GLY A 27 9.90 23.24 3.92
C GLY A 27 8.52 23.83 3.62
N ARG A 28 7.42 23.20 4.06
CA ARG A 28 6.06 23.74 3.86
C ARG A 28 5.78 25.01 4.65
N ALA A 29 6.42 25.20 5.81
CA ALA A 29 6.20 26.36 6.66
C ALA A 29 6.86 27.64 6.14
N GLY A 30 7.84 27.54 5.22
CA GLY A 30 8.67 28.67 4.78
C GLY A 30 8.32 29.24 3.40
N ARG A 31 7.13 28.99 2.85
CA ARG A 31 6.82 29.37 1.45
C ARG A 31 6.61 30.87 1.24
N CYS A 32 5.98 31.55 2.19
CA CYS A 32 5.58 32.95 2.07
C CYS A 32 6.34 33.88 3.02
N GLN A 33 6.75 33.36 4.18
CA GLN A 33 7.46 34.08 5.22
C GLN A 33 8.25 33.08 6.08
N PRO A 34 9.22 33.54 6.91
CA PRO A 34 9.87 32.67 7.88
C PRO A 34 8.84 31.98 8.78
N GLY A 35 8.84 30.64 8.77
CA GLY A 35 7.89 29.82 9.51
C GLY A 35 8.57 28.83 10.44
N ILE A 36 7.83 28.35 11.43
CA ILE A 36 8.29 27.38 12.43
C ILE A 36 7.62 26.03 12.16
N CYS A 37 8.38 24.94 12.24
CA CYS A 37 7.87 23.58 12.14
C CYS A 37 8.13 22.83 13.45
N TYR A 38 7.08 22.31 14.07
CA TYR A 38 7.17 21.53 15.31
C TYR A 38 7.24 20.04 15.00
N HIS A 39 8.25 19.37 15.55
CA HIS A 39 8.46 17.94 15.40
C HIS A 39 8.15 17.22 16.72
N LEU A 40 7.16 16.31 16.70
CA LEU A 40 6.71 15.55 17.87
C LEU A 40 7.54 14.26 18.06
N PHE A 41 8.87 14.37 18.05
CA PHE A 41 9.80 13.27 18.31
C PHE A 41 11.12 13.80 18.88
N SER A 42 11.81 12.97 19.67
CA SER A 42 13.11 13.33 20.24
C SER A 42 14.22 13.39 19.18
N ARG A 43 15.30 14.10 19.46
CA ARG A 43 16.50 14.11 18.61
C ARG A 43 17.11 12.72 18.43
N SER A 44 17.14 11.93 19.51
CA SER A 44 17.59 10.53 19.45
C SER A 44 16.73 9.69 18.51
N ARG A 45 15.41 9.89 18.51
CA ARG A 45 14.49 9.23 17.58
C ARG A 45 14.76 9.66 16.14
N TYR A 46 14.97 10.95 15.88
CA TYR A 46 15.29 11.45 14.55
C TYR A 46 16.56 10.81 13.98
N SER A 47 17.63 10.69 14.78
CA SER A 47 18.87 10.02 14.37
C SER A 47 18.69 8.54 14.06
N ALA A 48 17.72 7.87 14.71
CA ALA A 48 17.38 6.47 14.45
C ALA A 48 16.38 6.28 13.28
N MET A 49 15.79 7.35 12.74
CA MET A 49 14.90 7.25 11.57
C MET A 49 15.69 6.99 10.29
N GLN A 50 15.07 6.27 9.36
CA GLN A 50 15.63 6.07 8.02
C GLN A 50 15.82 7.42 7.31
N LEU A 51 16.91 7.53 6.55
CA LEU A 51 17.21 8.74 5.79
C LEU A 51 16.14 9.00 4.72
N TYR A 52 15.80 7.95 3.96
CA TYR A 52 14.77 7.95 2.91
C TYR A 52 13.72 6.88 3.19
N GLN A 53 12.52 7.05 2.64
CA GLN A 53 11.49 6.01 2.70
C GLN A 53 11.81 4.93 1.67
N THR A 54 11.50 3.67 1.98
CA THR A 54 11.59 2.58 1.01
C THR A 54 10.74 2.92 -0.23
N PRO A 55 11.27 2.72 -1.44
CA PRO A 55 10.55 3.00 -2.69
C PRO A 55 9.29 2.15 -2.81
N GLU A 56 8.32 2.66 -3.58
CA GLU A 56 7.02 2.01 -3.76
C GLU A 56 7.13 0.59 -4.30
N ILE A 57 7.95 0.42 -5.34
CA ILE A 57 8.16 -0.84 -6.05
C ILE A 57 8.62 -1.99 -5.14
N LEU A 58 9.20 -1.70 -3.98
CA LEU A 58 9.65 -2.71 -3.01
C LEU A 58 8.64 -2.98 -1.89
N ARG A 59 7.59 -2.17 -1.75
CA ARG A 59 6.61 -2.25 -0.65
C ARG A 59 5.17 -2.49 -1.10
N THR A 60 4.91 -2.58 -2.40
CA THR A 60 3.58 -2.81 -2.96
C THR A 60 3.47 -4.11 -3.77
N PRO A 61 2.25 -4.66 -3.89
CA PRO A 61 1.95 -5.74 -4.81
C PRO A 61 2.28 -5.35 -6.27
N LEU A 62 3.08 -6.17 -6.96
CA LEU A 62 3.57 -5.88 -8.32
C LEU A 62 2.60 -6.23 -9.45
N GLN A 63 1.42 -6.79 -9.16
CA GLN A 63 0.49 -7.34 -10.15
C GLN A 63 0.03 -6.26 -11.15
N GLU A 64 -0.38 -5.10 -10.65
CA GLU A 64 -0.78 -3.95 -11.47
C GLU A 64 0.42 -3.42 -12.28
N LEU A 65 1.59 -3.32 -11.63
CA LEU A 65 2.82 -2.89 -12.31
C LEU A 65 3.23 -3.85 -13.43
N CYS A 66 3.10 -5.17 -13.24
CA CYS A 66 3.38 -6.18 -14.25
C CYS A 66 2.44 -6.05 -15.45
N LEU A 67 1.16 -5.72 -15.22
CA LEU A 67 0.18 -5.48 -16.27
C LEU A 67 0.55 -4.22 -17.09
N HIS A 68 0.86 -3.11 -16.41
CA HIS A 68 1.33 -1.88 -17.07
C HIS A 68 2.65 -2.09 -17.82
N THR A 69 3.56 -2.86 -17.24
CA THR A 69 4.85 -3.19 -17.87
C THR A 69 4.63 -3.92 -19.18
N LYS A 70 3.66 -4.85 -19.27
CA LYS A 70 3.38 -5.55 -20.51
C LYS A 70 2.84 -4.61 -21.61
N LEU A 71 2.22 -3.48 -21.24
CA LEU A 71 1.66 -2.51 -22.19
C LEU A 71 2.78 -1.62 -22.75
N LEU A 72 3.73 -1.26 -21.88
CA LEU A 72 4.82 -0.34 -22.19
C LEU A 72 6.08 -1.03 -22.73
N ALA A 73 6.29 -2.30 -22.39
CA ALA A 73 7.47 -3.04 -22.78
C ALA A 73 7.39 -3.50 -24.26
N PRO A 74 8.55 -3.54 -24.95
CA PRO A 74 8.60 -4.08 -26.32
C PRO A 74 8.20 -5.56 -26.36
N ALA A 75 7.59 -5.99 -27.48
CA ALA A 75 6.90 -7.27 -27.60
C ALA A 75 7.73 -8.51 -27.22
N ASN A 76 9.05 -8.48 -27.46
CA ASN A 76 9.96 -9.61 -27.23
C ASN A 76 10.68 -9.57 -25.88
N MET A 77 10.22 -8.76 -24.94
CA MET A 77 10.90 -8.58 -23.66
C MET A 77 10.08 -9.12 -22.48
N PRO A 78 10.66 -9.98 -21.63
CA PRO A 78 9.97 -10.45 -20.44
C PRO A 78 9.86 -9.32 -19.39
N ILE A 79 8.77 -9.35 -18.62
CA ILE A 79 8.47 -8.35 -17.58
C ILE A 79 9.61 -8.26 -16.54
N ALA A 80 10.22 -9.39 -16.21
CA ALA A 80 11.33 -9.46 -15.25
C ALA A 80 12.54 -8.63 -15.70
N ASP A 81 12.93 -8.74 -16.97
CA ASP A 81 14.07 -7.98 -17.51
C ASP A 81 13.75 -6.49 -17.59
N PHE A 82 12.48 -6.12 -17.74
CA PHE A 82 12.07 -4.71 -17.84
C PHE A 82 12.15 -4.05 -16.46
N LEU A 83 11.60 -4.72 -15.44
CA LEU A 83 11.67 -4.27 -14.05
C LEU A 83 13.09 -4.29 -13.49
N ALA A 84 13.95 -5.17 -14.00
CA ALA A 84 15.37 -5.21 -13.63
C ALA A 84 16.15 -3.95 -14.04
N ARG A 85 15.64 -3.15 -14.98
CA ARG A 85 16.25 -1.87 -15.38
C ARG A 85 15.81 -0.67 -14.54
N ALA A 86 14.91 -0.87 -13.57
CA ALA A 86 14.51 0.19 -12.66
C ALA A 86 15.68 0.60 -11.73
N PRO A 87 15.73 1.86 -11.26
CA PRO A 87 16.78 2.33 -10.34
C PRO A 87 16.92 1.47 -9.07
N GLU A 88 15.79 0.96 -8.56
CA GLU A 88 15.74 0.01 -7.45
C GLU A 88 14.88 -1.19 -7.89
N ALA A 89 15.55 -2.17 -8.49
CA ALA A 89 14.88 -3.35 -9.03
C ALA A 89 14.29 -4.24 -7.90
N PRO A 90 13.04 -4.71 -8.05
CA PRO A 90 12.47 -5.69 -7.12
C PRO A 90 13.12 -7.06 -7.29
N ALA A 91 13.13 -7.86 -6.23
CA ALA A 91 13.69 -9.21 -6.26
C ALA A 91 12.93 -10.11 -7.25
N PHE A 92 13.67 -10.95 -7.99
CA PHE A 92 13.11 -11.82 -9.04
C PHE A 92 11.97 -12.71 -8.54
N MET A 93 12.07 -13.22 -7.30
CA MET A 93 11.03 -14.07 -6.71
C MET A 93 9.69 -13.34 -6.52
N VAL A 94 9.73 -12.04 -6.21
CA VAL A 94 8.53 -11.20 -6.06
C VAL A 94 7.87 -10.94 -7.41
N ILE A 95 8.68 -10.74 -8.46
CA ILE A 95 8.16 -10.60 -9.82
C ILE A 95 7.52 -11.92 -10.28
N ARG A 96 8.21 -13.04 -10.06
CA ARG A 96 7.71 -14.37 -10.43
C ARG A 96 6.39 -14.70 -9.72
N SER A 97 6.27 -14.43 -8.41
CA SER A 97 5.04 -14.69 -7.67
C SER A 97 3.88 -13.81 -8.16
N ALA A 98 4.14 -12.54 -8.47
CA ALA A 98 3.14 -11.65 -9.06
C ALA A 98 2.65 -12.14 -10.43
N VAL A 99 3.57 -12.56 -11.31
CA VAL A 99 3.22 -13.13 -12.63
C VAL A 99 2.42 -14.43 -12.48
N GLN A 100 2.79 -15.29 -11.52
CA GLN A 100 2.06 -16.52 -11.26
C GLN A 100 0.63 -16.24 -10.76
N LEU A 101 0.43 -15.22 -9.93
CA LEU A 101 -0.90 -14.81 -9.48
C LEU A 101 -1.75 -14.28 -10.65
N LEU A 102 -1.17 -13.49 -11.55
CA LEU A 102 -1.85 -13.00 -12.75
C LEU A 102 -2.25 -14.16 -13.69
N LYS A 103 -1.35 -15.13 -13.90
CA LYS A 103 -1.63 -16.39 -14.63
C LYS A 103 -2.84 -17.13 -14.07
N SER A 104 -2.95 -17.22 -12.75
CA SER A 104 -4.09 -17.90 -12.12
C SER A 104 -5.44 -17.19 -12.32
N ARG A 105 -5.44 -15.85 -12.38
CA ARG A 105 -6.67 -15.05 -12.28
C ARG A 105 -7.21 -14.56 -13.61
N THR A 106 -6.33 -14.20 -14.54
CA THR A 106 -6.73 -13.49 -15.78
C THR A 106 -5.99 -13.96 -17.03
N TRP A 107 -4.91 -14.73 -16.90
CA TRP A 107 -3.98 -14.98 -18.00
C TRP A 107 -3.89 -16.47 -18.34
N THR A 108 -4.79 -16.91 -19.21
CA THR A 108 -4.61 -18.16 -19.98
C THR A 108 -4.06 -17.74 -21.35
N TRP A 109 -2.98 -18.38 -21.83
CA TRP A 109 -2.34 -18.17 -23.14
C TRP A 109 -1.91 -16.73 -23.49
N GLU A 110 -0.67 -16.35 -23.10
CA GLU A 110 0.20 -15.21 -23.50
C GLU A 110 -0.27 -14.08 -24.42
N THR A 111 -1.54 -13.73 -24.38
CA THR A 111 -2.19 -12.72 -25.20
C THR A 111 -3.11 -11.91 -24.31
N TRP A 112 -3.09 -10.60 -24.54
CA TRP A 112 -3.90 -9.64 -23.82
C TRP A 112 -5.39 -10.00 -23.93
N THR A 113 -5.98 -10.52 -22.87
CA THR A 113 -7.44 -10.67 -22.78
C THR A 113 -8.07 -9.27 -22.70
N GLU A 114 -9.29 -9.13 -23.20
CA GLU A 114 -10.10 -7.90 -23.13
C GLU A 114 -10.24 -7.38 -21.68
N LEU A 115 -10.28 -8.31 -20.72
CA LEU A 115 -10.24 -8.01 -19.28
C LEU A 115 -8.91 -7.38 -18.82
N GLY A 116 -7.77 -7.77 -19.40
CA GLY A 116 -6.48 -7.17 -19.08
C GLY A 116 -6.41 -5.71 -19.52
N ARG A 117 -7.01 -5.38 -20.66
CA ARG A 117 -7.09 -4.00 -21.17
C ARG A 117 -7.98 -3.13 -20.28
N THR A 118 -9.16 -3.63 -19.93
CA THR A 118 -10.09 -2.91 -19.04
C THR A 118 -9.54 -2.73 -17.62
N LEU A 119 -8.81 -3.72 -17.07
CA LEU A 119 -8.15 -3.60 -15.76
C LEU A 119 -6.99 -2.61 -15.76
N THR A 120 -6.28 -2.46 -16.88
CA THR A 120 -5.22 -1.45 -17.01
C THR A 120 -5.80 -0.03 -17.07
N ASP A 121 -6.99 0.10 -17.66
CA ASP A 121 -7.69 1.37 -17.82
C ASP A 121 -8.59 1.71 -16.62
N ALA A 122 -8.77 0.76 -15.69
CA ALA A 122 -9.59 0.92 -14.51
C ALA A 122 -8.93 1.89 -13.53
N ARG A 123 -9.19 3.19 -13.70
CA ARG A 123 -9.08 4.18 -12.63
C ARG A 123 -9.85 3.63 -11.41
N PRO A 124 -9.27 3.64 -10.20
CA PRO A 124 -9.95 3.09 -9.04
C PRO A 124 -11.34 3.75 -8.90
N PRO A 125 -12.42 2.97 -8.72
CA PRO A 125 -13.75 3.53 -8.58
C PRO A 125 -13.75 4.48 -7.37
N PRO A 126 -14.45 5.63 -7.44
CA PRO A 126 -14.58 6.51 -6.29
C PRO A 126 -15.13 5.70 -5.11
N PRO A 127 -14.65 5.93 -3.87
CA PRO A 127 -15.19 5.24 -2.71
C PRO A 127 -16.70 5.51 -2.66
N GLY A 128 -17.49 4.46 -2.87
CA GLY A 128 -18.94 4.53 -2.81
C GLY A 128 -19.40 4.98 -1.42
N PRO A 129 -20.62 5.54 -1.29
CA PRO A 129 -21.14 5.98 -0.01
C PRO A 129 -21.10 4.80 0.99
N ALA A 130 -20.51 5.05 2.15
CA ALA A 130 -20.42 4.07 3.23
C ALA A 130 -21.82 3.52 3.51
N LEU A 131 -22.01 2.21 3.32
CA LEU A 131 -23.24 1.53 3.70
C LEU A 131 -23.48 1.78 5.20
N PRO A 132 -24.70 2.17 5.61
CA PRO A 132 -25.00 2.35 7.02
C PRO A 132 -24.82 1.01 7.73
N HIS A 133 -23.86 0.94 8.64
CA HIS A 133 -23.72 -0.20 9.54
C HIS A 133 -25.03 -0.39 10.31
N PRO A 134 -25.58 -1.61 10.41
CA PRO A 134 -26.75 -1.85 11.21
C PRO A 134 -26.42 -1.51 12.67
N ALA A 135 -27.23 -0.63 13.25
CA ALA A 135 -27.14 -0.24 14.66
C ALA A 135 -27.13 -1.51 15.52
N ALA A 136 -26.01 -1.76 16.21
CA ALA A 136 -25.93 -2.76 17.25
C ALA A 136 -26.95 -2.39 18.33
N LYS A 137 -28.07 -3.13 18.40
CA LYS A 137 -28.99 -3.07 19.53
C LYS A 137 -28.19 -3.49 20.77
N MET A 138 -28.01 -2.56 21.71
CA MET A 138 -27.56 -2.85 23.06
C MET A 138 -28.57 -3.84 23.67
N VAL A 139 -28.16 -5.09 23.86
CA VAL A 139 -28.86 -6.04 24.72
C VAL A 139 -28.53 -5.65 26.16
N SER A 140 -29.50 -5.07 26.86
CA SER A 140 -29.42 -4.83 28.30
C SER A 140 -29.37 -6.16 29.05
N PRO A 141 -28.49 -6.34 30.05
CA PRO A 141 -28.48 -7.55 30.86
C PRO A 141 -29.70 -7.58 31.82
N PRO A 142 -30.31 -8.75 32.06
CA PRO A 142 -31.46 -8.86 32.94
C PRO A 142 -31.06 -8.88 34.43
N GLY A 143 -31.73 -8.02 35.19
CA GLY A 143 -32.20 -8.20 36.58
C GLY A 143 -31.32 -8.96 37.57
N ALA A 144 -30.60 -8.21 38.42
CA ALA A 144 -30.25 -8.66 39.75
C ALA A 144 -31.51 -8.62 40.64
N GLN A 145 -32.03 -9.78 41.07
CA GLN A 145 -33.05 -9.88 42.11
C GLN A 145 -32.41 -10.20 43.47
N SER A 146 -32.54 -9.21 44.35
CA SER A 146 -32.93 -9.25 45.78
C SER A 146 -32.27 -10.18 46.82
N SER A 147 -32.00 -9.53 47.98
CA SER A 147 -32.32 -9.92 49.37
C SER A 147 -31.45 -10.94 50.14
N THR A 148 -30.75 -10.43 51.16
CA THR A 148 -30.67 -10.96 52.56
C THR A 148 -30.14 -9.77 53.40
N GLN A 149 -30.92 -9.05 54.22
CA GLN A 149 -31.51 -9.38 55.54
C GLN A 149 -30.47 -9.53 56.67
N CYS A 150 -30.19 -8.44 57.37
CA CYS A 150 -30.10 -8.24 58.83
C CYS A 150 -29.41 -6.90 59.13
#